data_AF-R7LTW3-F1
#
_entry.id   AF-R7LTW3-F1
#
_cell.length_a   1.000
_cell.length_b   1.000
_cell.length_c   1.000
_cell.angle_alpha   90.00
_cell.angle_beta   90.00
_cell.angle_gamma   90.00
#
_symmetry.space_group_name_H-M   'P 1'
#
loop_
_entity.id
_entity.type
_entity.pdbx_description
1 polymer ?
#
loop_
_entity_poly.entity_id
_entity_poly.type
_entity_poly.pdbx_seq_one_letter_code
_entity_poly.pdbx_strand_id
1 'polypeptide(L)'
;MNVLNYLKEIYCDKKSFFIQISLLSLIGIMTISGCEYLTYILGNLFSSFLGYATGGHYVLSVELFIFLMLLIYFSGYLYKFSNNAFHKDSKLPDLSLSGYQSFVKMLPVFIVWIIYLIISLVILFIGLRAESVLFYTYLSIIICILPFINLIWVLYSNDFVLNRKYFSILFLLKVIDKTFLSMINLIAQTIIIGILPTLIISGIIKYSNSVKYTSIQLSLRLGGICLSVYILYILLLVFNLGLVKISENKLKEI
;
A
#
# COMPACT_ATOMS: atom_id res chain seq x y z
N MET A 1 3.48 -5.90 21.51
CA MET A 1 2.74 -5.72 20.24
C MET A 1 3.32 -6.68 19.22
N ASN A 2 2.50 -7.55 18.64
CA ASN A 2 2.98 -8.54 17.66
C ASN A 2 3.59 -7.84 16.43
N VAL A 3 3.10 -6.65 16.10
CA VAL A 3 3.56 -5.83 14.97
C VAL A 3 5.01 -5.35 15.13
N LEU A 4 5.50 -5.11 16.36
CA LEU A 4 6.92 -4.79 16.58
C LEU A 4 7.83 -6.00 16.30
N ASN A 5 7.37 -7.20 16.63
CA ASN A 5 8.09 -8.42 16.29
C ASN A 5 8.11 -8.63 14.77
N TYR A 6 7.02 -8.31 14.07
CA TYR A 6 6.93 -8.38 12.61
C TYR A 6 7.87 -7.38 11.93
N LEU A 7 7.93 -6.15 12.44
CA LEU A 7 8.92 -5.17 12.02
C LEU A 7 10.33 -5.73 12.21
N LYS A 8 10.64 -6.28 13.40
CA LYS A 8 11.95 -6.88 13.67
C LYS A 8 12.30 -8.01 12.69
N GLU A 9 11.37 -8.90 12.37
CA GLU A 9 11.56 -9.98 11.38
C GLU A 9 12.02 -9.45 10.01
N ILE A 10 11.46 -8.34 9.54
CA ILE A 10 11.82 -7.69 8.27
C ILE A 10 13.26 -7.15 8.28
N TYR A 11 13.77 -6.73 9.43
CA TYR A 11 15.11 -6.13 9.59
C TYR A 11 16.19 -7.09 10.10
N CYS A 12 15.87 -8.35 10.38
CA CYS A 12 16.81 -9.27 11.06
C CYS A 12 17.91 -9.88 10.18
N ASP A 13 17.82 -9.81 8.85
CA ASP A 13 18.78 -10.48 7.97
C ASP A 13 20.01 -9.65 7.65
N LYS A 14 21.18 -10.29 7.45
CA LYS A 14 22.44 -9.61 7.11
C LYS A 14 22.35 -8.81 5.80
N LYS A 15 21.54 -9.26 4.84
CA LYS A 15 21.32 -8.55 3.58
C LYS A 15 20.23 -7.47 3.67
N SER A 16 19.48 -7.41 4.78
CA SER A 16 18.33 -6.52 4.94
C SER A 16 18.72 -5.06 4.71
N PHE A 17 19.88 -4.62 5.21
CA PHE A 17 20.35 -3.23 5.00
C PHE A 17 20.45 -2.85 3.52
N PHE A 18 21.07 -3.71 2.69
CA PHE A 18 21.22 -3.44 1.26
C PHE A 18 19.87 -3.44 0.53
N ILE A 19 18.99 -4.39 0.89
CA ILE A 19 17.63 -4.46 0.33
C ILE A 19 16.84 -3.20 0.71
N GLN A 20 16.94 -2.74 1.95
CA GLN A 20 16.23 -1.56 2.44
C GLN A 20 16.69 -0.26 1.77
N ILE A 21 18.00 -0.08 1.58
CA ILE A 21 18.51 1.06 0.80
C ILE A 21 17.98 1.00 -0.63
N SER A 22 18.04 -0.17 -1.26
CA SER A 22 17.58 -0.34 -2.63
C SER A 22 16.06 -0.10 -2.76
N LEU A 23 15.27 -0.55 -1.78
CA LEU A 23 13.83 -0.26 -1.67
C LEU A 23 13.59 1.24 -1.53
N LEU A 24 14.31 1.91 -0.61
CA LEU A 24 14.20 3.35 -0.42
C LEU A 24 14.53 4.12 -1.70
N SER A 25 15.59 3.75 -2.41
CA SER A 25 15.98 4.38 -3.68
C SER A 25 14.92 4.19 -4.76
N LEU A 26 14.44 2.96 -4.98
CA LEU A 26 13.43 2.66 -6.00
C LEU A 26 12.07 3.30 -5.66
N ILE A 27 11.66 3.30 -4.39
CA ILE A 27 10.44 4.00 -3.94
C ILE A 27 10.62 5.50 -4.10
N GLY A 28 11.81 6.04 -3.84
CA GLY A 28 12.13 7.45 -4.08
C GLY A 28 11.95 7.83 -5.54
N ILE A 29 12.50 7.04 -6.47
CA ILE A 29 12.31 7.24 -7.92
C ILE A 29 10.82 7.19 -8.26
N MET A 30 10.10 6.13 -7.84
CA MET A 30 8.65 6.03 -8.07
C MET A 30 7.90 7.26 -7.56
N THR A 31 8.23 7.72 -6.36
CA THR A 31 7.56 8.85 -5.71
C THR A 31 7.79 10.15 -6.46
N ILE A 32 9.04 10.44 -6.85
CA ILE A 32 9.40 11.65 -7.60
C ILE A 32 8.69 11.64 -8.96
N SER A 33 8.75 10.53 -9.70
CA SER A 33 8.08 10.35 -10.98
C SER A 33 6.57 10.55 -10.89
N GLY A 34 5.94 9.96 -9.87
CA GLY A 34 4.53 10.14 -9.60
C GLY A 34 4.17 11.58 -9.22
N CYS A 35 5.00 12.23 -8.40
CA CYS A 35 4.81 13.62 -8.00
C CYS A 35 4.85 14.59 -9.19
N GLU A 36 5.77 14.39 -10.14
CA GLU A 36 5.86 15.24 -11.32
C GLU A 36 4.60 15.12 -12.19
N TYR A 37 4.15 13.90 -12.46
CA TYR A 37 2.93 13.66 -13.23
C TYR A 37 1.66 14.17 -12.52
N LEU A 38 1.54 13.95 -11.20
CA LEU A 38 0.41 14.44 -10.42
C LEU A 38 0.37 15.96 -10.35
N THR A 39 1.53 16.63 -10.30
CA THR A 39 1.60 18.10 -10.31
C THR A 39 1.15 18.68 -11.64
N TYR A 40 1.38 17.97 -12.75
CA TYR A 40 0.87 18.37 -14.05
C TYR A 40 -0.67 18.29 -14.13
N ILE A 41 -1.26 17.18 -13.68
CA ILE A 41 -2.74 16.99 -13.75
C ILE A 41 -3.46 17.80 -12.68
N LEU A 42 -2.92 17.83 -11.47
CA LEU A 42 -3.54 18.42 -10.28
C LEU A 42 -2.83 19.71 -9.86
N GLY A 43 -2.26 20.45 -10.82
CA GLY A 43 -1.45 21.64 -10.58
C GLY A 43 -2.10 22.65 -9.64
N ASN A 44 -3.41 22.84 -9.72
CA ASN A 44 -4.13 23.76 -8.81
C ASN A 44 -4.12 23.31 -7.33
N LEU A 45 -3.92 22.02 -7.06
CA LEU A 45 -3.90 21.42 -5.71
C LEU A 45 -2.48 21.20 -5.18
N PHE A 46 -1.51 20.89 -6.05
CA PHE A 46 -0.15 20.47 -5.65
C PHE A 46 0.98 21.40 -6.09
N SER A 47 0.76 22.35 -7.02
CA SER A 47 1.82 23.23 -7.55
C SER A 47 2.47 24.10 -6.47
N SER A 48 1.70 24.52 -5.46
CA SER A 48 2.22 25.31 -4.32
C SER A 48 3.11 24.50 -3.38
N PHE A 49 2.94 23.17 -3.34
CA PHE A 49 3.70 22.29 -2.46
C PHE A 49 5.08 21.97 -3.04
N LEU A 50 5.19 21.73 -4.35
CA LEU A 50 6.45 21.35 -4.98
C LEU A 50 7.19 22.53 -5.65
N GLY A 51 6.52 23.61 -6.02
CA GLY A 51 7.18 24.88 -6.37
C GLY A 51 8.11 24.83 -7.60
N TYR A 52 7.93 23.87 -8.51
CA TYR A 52 8.65 23.82 -9.80
C TYR A 52 7.69 23.66 -10.98
N ALA A 53 8.11 24.13 -12.16
CA ALA A 53 7.39 23.92 -13.41
C ALA A 53 7.61 22.50 -13.91
N THR A 54 6.52 21.80 -14.26
CA THR A 54 6.58 20.43 -14.79
C THR A 54 7.36 20.37 -16.09
N GLY A 55 8.02 19.23 -16.36
CA GLY A 55 8.66 18.99 -17.65
C GLY A 55 7.68 19.02 -18.84
N GLY A 56 8.23 19.00 -20.06
CA GLY A 56 7.44 18.89 -21.29
C GLY A 56 6.71 17.54 -21.39
N HIS A 57 5.72 17.44 -22.29
CA HIS A 57 4.86 16.24 -22.43
C HIS A 57 5.61 14.91 -22.58
N TYR A 58 6.77 14.92 -23.25
CA TYR A 58 7.61 13.73 -23.37
C TYR A 58 8.17 13.27 -22.01
N VAL A 59 8.69 14.21 -21.21
CA VAL A 59 9.22 13.93 -19.86
C VAL A 59 8.10 13.37 -18.98
N LEU A 60 6.93 14.01 -18.97
CA LEU A 60 5.77 13.55 -18.20
C LEU A 60 5.32 12.13 -18.58
N SER A 61 5.41 11.76 -19.85
CA SER A 61 5.07 10.41 -20.32
C SER A 61 6.07 9.36 -19.81
N VAL A 62 7.36 9.70 -19.80
CA VAL A 62 8.42 8.84 -19.26
C VAL A 62 8.28 8.70 -17.75
N GLU A 63 8.04 9.79 -17.02
CA GLU A 63 7.81 9.77 -15.57
C GLU A 63 6.58 8.93 -15.20
N LEU A 64 5.47 9.08 -15.93
CA LEU A 64 4.30 8.22 -15.74
C LEU A 64 4.62 6.75 -15.96
N PHE A 65 5.37 6.43 -17.02
CA PHE A 65 5.76 5.05 -17.32
C PHE A 65 6.61 4.45 -16.20
N ILE A 66 7.61 5.18 -15.71
CA ILE A 66 8.47 4.77 -14.59
C ILE A 66 7.63 4.56 -13.33
N PHE A 67 6.75 5.50 -13.02
CA PHE A 67 5.84 5.42 -11.88
C PHE A 67 4.97 4.15 -11.93
N LEU A 68 4.31 3.90 -13.06
CA LEU A 68 3.45 2.72 -13.23
C LEU A 68 4.23 1.41 -13.16
N MET A 69 5.41 1.34 -13.79
CA MET A 69 6.26 0.14 -13.75
C MET A 69 6.68 -0.22 -12.32
N LEU A 70 7.15 0.78 -11.56
CA LEU A 70 7.54 0.58 -10.17
C LEU A 70 6.35 0.28 -9.27
N LEU A 71 5.20 0.91 -9.49
CA LEU A 71 3.97 0.63 -8.74
C LEU A 71 3.49 -0.81 -8.94
N ILE A 72 3.52 -1.30 -10.19
CA ILE A 72 3.24 -2.70 -10.52
C ILE A 72 4.24 -3.63 -9.82
N TYR A 73 5.53 -3.31 -9.89
CA TYR A 73 6.58 -4.09 -9.24
C TYR A 73 6.38 -4.18 -7.72
N PHE A 74 6.18 -3.07 -7.04
CA PHE A 74 6.02 -3.02 -5.59
C PHE A 74 4.74 -3.68 -5.11
N SER A 75 3.66 -3.58 -5.89
CA SER A 75 2.43 -4.34 -5.64
C SER A 75 2.71 -5.84 -5.69
N GLY A 76 3.37 -6.33 -6.75
CA GLY A 76 3.72 -7.75 -6.84
C GLY A 76 4.74 -8.23 -5.81
N TYR A 77 5.74 -7.41 -5.48
CA TYR A 77 6.73 -7.68 -4.44
C TYR A 77 6.07 -7.88 -3.07
N LEU A 78 5.03 -7.10 -2.77
CA LEU A 78 4.25 -7.24 -1.54
C LEU A 78 3.62 -8.64 -1.41
N TYR A 79 3.04 -9.19 -2.49
CA TYR A 79 2.44 -10.53 -2.47
C TYR A 79 3.47 -11.64 -2.59
N LYS A 80 4.62 -11.39 -3.22
CA LYS A 80 5.78 -12.30 -3.13
C LYS A 80 6.23 -12.44 -1.67
N PHE A 81 6.32 -11.33 -0.95
CA PHE A 81 6.66 -11.37 0.47
C PHE A 81 5.62 -12.15 1.28
N SER A 82 4.31 -11.93 1.04
CA SER A 82 3.26 -12.73 1.66
C SER A 82 3.39 -14.23 1.35
N ASN A 83 3.65 -14.59 0.09
CA ASN A 83 3.88 -15.98 -0.33
C ASN A 83 5.06 -16.62 0.40
N ASN A 84 6.20 -15.93 0.48
CA ASN A 84 7.38 -16.40 1.22
C ASN A 84 7.04 -16.59 2.71
N ALA A 85 6.29 -15.66 3.30
CA ALA A 85 5.92 -15.73 4.71
C ALA A 85 5.03 -16.95 5.03
N PHE A 86 4.09 -17.34 4.16
CA PHE A 86 3.34 -18.60 4.30
C PHE A 86 4.25 -19.83 4.25
N HIS A 87 5.37 -19.75 3.54
CA HIS A 87 6.37 -20.81 3.44
C HIS A 87 7.49 -20.68 4.48
N LYS A 88 7.20 -20.00 5.60
CA LYS A 88 8.10 -19.81 6.76
C LYS A 88 9.37 -18.98 6.46
N ASP A 89 9.35 -18.17 5.40
CA ASP A 89 10.38 -17.18 5.12
C ASP A 89 9.79 -15.77 5.26
N SER A 90 9.85 -15.20 6.47
CA SER A 90 9.34 -13.86 6.77
C SER A 90 10.37 -12.75 6.56
N LYS A 91 11.47 -13.03 5.87
CA LYS A 91 12.50 -12.04 5.50
C LYS A 91 12.07 -11.26 4.27
N LEU A 92 12.70 -10.10 4.06
CA LEU A 92 12.53 -9.37 2.81
C LEU A 92 13.04 -10.20 1.62
N PRO A 93 12.25 -10.38 0.56
CA PRO A 93 12.71 -11.07 -0.62
C PRO A 93 13.80 -10.27 -1.33
N ASP A 94 14.71 -10.95 -2.02
CA ASP A 94 15.63 -10.25 -2.91
C ASP A 94 14.86 -9.49 -4.01
N LEU A 95 15.38 -8.31 -4.37
CA LEU A 95 14.86 -7.48 -5.45
C LEU A 95 15.15 -8.15 -6.79
N SER A 96 14.16 -8.84 -7.33
CA SER A 96 14.24 -9.54 -8.61
C SER A 96 12.95 -9.43 -9.39
N LEU A 97 13.00 -9.70 -10.69
CA LEU A 97 11.85 -9.59 -11.61
C LEU A 97 10.63 -10.44 -11.21
N SER A 98 10.80 -11.40 -10.29
CA SER A 98 9.72 -12.17 -9.69
C SER A 98 8.61 -11.31 -9.05
N GLY A 99 8.89 -10.05 -8.66
CA GLY A 99 7.85 -9.10 -8.26
C GLY A 99 6.77 -8.93 -9.33
N TYR A 100 7.16 -8.71 -10.59
CA TYR A 100 6.22 -8.61 -11.72
C TYR A 100 5.45 -9.91 -11.95
N GLN A 101 6.11 -11.07 -11.80
CA GLN A 101 5.45 -12.37 -11.95
C GLN A 101 4.35 -12.56 -10.90
N SER A 102 4.62 -12.22 -9.64
CA SER A 102 3.61 -12.26 -8.58
C SER A 102 2.46 -11.30 -8.86
N PHE A 103 2.73 -10.09 -9.38
CA PHE A 103 1.66 -9.17 -9.77
C PHE A 103 0.74 -9.77 -10.84
N VAL A 104 1.30 -10.34 -11.90
CA VAL A 104 0.52 -10.97 -12.98
C VAL A 104 -0.37 -12.09 -12.44
N LYS A 105 0.15 -12.91 -11.51
CA LYS A 105 -0.64 -13.96 -10.86
C LYS A 105 -1.81 -13.41 -10.02
N MET A 106 -1.68 -12.21 -9.46
CA MET A 106 -2.72 -11.54 -8.66
C MET A 106 -3.83 -10.90 -9.50
N LEU A 107 -3.55 -10.55 -10.77
CA LEU A 107 -4.48 -9.82 -11.64
C LEU A 107 -5.92 -10.37 -11.67
N PRO A 108 -6.16 -11.69 -11.81
CA PRO A 108 -7.52 -12.21 -11.88
C PRO A 108 -8.35 -11.85 -10.64
N VAL A 109 -7.75 -11.99 -9.45
CA VAL A 109 -8.42 -11.72 -8.18
C VAL A 109 -8.59 -10.21 -8.00
N PHE A 110 -7.59 -9.39 -8.34
CA PHE A 110 -7.72 -7.93 -8.29
C PHE A 110 -8.84 -7.41 -9.15
N ILE A 111 -8.91 -7.84 -10.41
CA ILE A 111 -9.90 -7.35 -11.38
C ILE A 111 -11.31 -7.59 -10.84
N VAL A 112 -11.60 -8.79 -10.33
CA VAL A 112 -12.95 -9.12 -9.83
C VAL A 112 -13.31 -8.29 -8.60
N TRP A 113 -12.40 -8.14 -7.63
CA TRP A 113 -12.66 -7.33 -6.44
C TRP A 113 -12.77 -5.84 -6.76
N ILE A 114 -11.98 -5.31 -7.70
CA ILE A 114 -12.11 -3.94 -8.20
C ILE A 114 -13.46 -3.74 -8.87
N ILE A 115 -13.93 -4.69 -9.70
CA ILE A 115 -15.26 -4.64 -10.29
C ILE A 115 -16.35 -4.58 -9.21
N TYR A 116 -16.26 -5.40 -8.16
CA TYR A 116 -17.22 -5.33 -7.04
C TYR A 116 -17.21 -3.99 -6.32
N LEU A 117 -16.04 -3.40 -6.09
CA LEU A 117 -15.91 -2.08 -5.48
C LEU A 117 -16.49 -0.99 -6.38
N ILE A 118 -16.21 -1.01 -7.69
CA ILE A 118 -16.77 -0.06 -8.65
C ILE A 118 -18.30 -0.17 -8.68
N ILE A 119 -18.85 -1.38 -8.79
CA ILE A 119 -20.31 -1.58 -8.78
C ILE A 119 -20.91 -1.03 -7.48
N SER A 120 -20.29 -1.29 -6.33
CA SER A 120 -20.77 -0.77 -5.03
C SER A 120 -20.74 0.75 -4.96
N LEU A 121 -19.70 1.39 -5.49
CA LEU A 121 -19.60 2.85 -5.57
C LEU A 121 -20.64 3.43 -6.54
N VAL A 122 -20.85 2.80 -7.70
CA VAL A 122 -21.87 3.23 -8.67
C VAL A 122 -23.27 3.18 -8.04
N ILE A 123 -23.59 2.09 -7.34
CA ILE A 123 -24.86 1.97 -6.59
C ILE A 123 -24.99 3.07 -5.54
N LEU A 124 -23.91 3.38 -4.81
CA LEU A 124 -23.88 4.45 -3.82
C LEU A 124 -24.20 5.82 -4.46
N PHE A 125 -23.48 6.20 -5.52
CA PHE A 125 -23.61 7.52 -6.14
C PHE A 125 -24.92 7.70 -6.92
N ILE A 126 -25.50 6.63 -7.47
CA ILE A 126 -26.78 6.68 -8.18
C ILE A 126 -27.96 6.57 -7.19
N GLY A 127 -27.84 5.70 -6.19
CA GLY A 127 -28.94 5.33 -5.31
C GLY A 127 -29.14 6.25 -4.11
N LEU A 128 -28.10 6.98 -3.68
CA LEU A 128 -28.14 7.82 -2.49
C LEU A 128 -27.66 9.24 -2.78
N ARG A 129 -28.34 10.23 -2.19
CA ARG A 129 -27.91 11.63 -2.25
C ARG A 129 -26.68 11.82 -1.36
N ALA A 130 -25.67 12.52 -1.86
CA ALA A 130 -24.39 12.77 -1.17
C ALA A 130 -24.55 13.46 0.20
N GLU A 131 -25.64 14.19 0.42
CA GLU A 131 -25.94 14.88 1.69
C GLU A 131 -26.60 13.96 2.73
N SER A 132 -27.04 12.76 2.33
CA SER A 132 -27.78 11.86 3.22
C SER A 132 -26.83 11.13 4.18
N VAL A 133 -27.27 10.94 5.43
CA VAL A 133 -26.53 10.13 6.42
C VAL A 133 -26.27 8.71 5.88
N LEU A 134 -27.24 8.14 5.15
CA LEU A 134 -27.12 6.82 4.54
C LEU A 134 -25.97 6.73 3.53
N PHE A 135 -25.69 7.80 2.78
CA PHE A 135 -24.56 7.85 1.86
C PHE A 135 -23.23 7.67 2.61
N TYR A 136 -23.03 8.43 3.69
CA TYR A 136 -21.81 8.33 4.50
C TYR A 136 -21.71 7.00 5.24
N THR A 137 -22.82 6.46 5.73
CA THR A 137 -22.84 5.13 6.36
C THR A 137 -22.43 4.05 5.37
N TYR A 138 -22.97 4.06 4.15
CA TYR A 138 -22.62 3.08 3.12
C TYR A 138 -21.17 3.23 2.65
N LEU A 139 -20.69 4.47 2.45
CA LEU A 139 -19.29 4.72 2.13
C LEU A 139 -18.34 4.20 3.23
N SER A 140 -18.70 4.41 4.50
CA SER A 140 -17.94 3.88 5.64
C SER A 140 -17.89 2.36 5.64
N ILE A 141 -19.00 1.68 5.29
CA ILE A 141 -19.03 0.22 5.14
C ILE A 141 -18.05 -0.23 4.05
N ILE A 142 -18.05 0.42 2.88
CA ILE A 142 -17.09 0.09 1.80
C ILE A 142 -15.65 0.20 2.31
N ILE A 143 -15.31 1.31 2.99
CA ILE A 143 -13.97 1.54 3.53
C ILE A 143 -13.59 0.44 4.55
N CYS A 144 -14.52 0.09 5.44
CA CYS A 144 -14.30 -0.95 6.46
C CYS A 144 -14.12 -2.36 5.87
N ILE A 145 -14.60 -2.62 4.65
CA ILE A 145 -14.46 -3.91 3.97
C ILE A 145 -13.07 -4.06 3.31
N LEU A 146 -12.41 -2.96 2.92
CA LEU A 146 -11.12 -3.00 2.19
C LEU A 146 -10.03 -3.86 2.86
N PRO A 147 -9.81 -3.82 4.19
CA PRO A 147 -8.81 -4.67 4.84
C PRO A 147 -9.10 -6.17 4.69
N PHE A 148 -10.39 -6.55 4.64
CA PHE A 148 -10.81 -7.94 4.47
C PHE A 148 -10.65 -8.41 3.03
N ILE A 149 -10.89 -7.53 2.05
CA ILE A 149 -10.53 -7.79 0.65
C ILE A 149 -9.01 -8.00 0.51
N ASN A 150 -8.20 -7.17 1.17
CA ASN A 150 -6.74 -7.37 1.17
C ASN A 150 -6.35 -8.71 1.82
N LEU A 151 -7.05 -9.15 2.88
CA LEU A 151 -6.83 -10.47 3.45
C LEU A 151 -7.15 -11.61 2.47
N ILE A 152 -8.17 -11.46 1.62
CA ILE A 152 -8.45 -12.42 0.52
C ILE A 152 -7.30 -12.44 -0.49
N TRP A 153 -6.77 -11.27 -0.84
CA TRP A 153 -5.60 -11.18 -1.72
C TRP A 153 -4.37 -11.86 -1.12
N VAL A 154 -4.09 -11.62 0.16
CA VAL A 154 -3.01 -12.30 0.89
C VAL A 154 -3.25 -13.81 0.93
N LEU A 155 -4.45 -14.28 1.24
CA LEU A 155 -4.79 -15.71 1.24
C LEU A 155 -4.55 -16.37 -0.13
N TYR A 156 -4.92 -15.69 -1.22
CA TYR A 156 -4.69 -16.20 -2.57
C TYR A 156 -3.20 -16.23 -2.92
N SER A 157 -2.40 -15.29 -2.38
CA SER A 157 -0.94 -15.31 -2.58
C SER A 157 -0.23 -16.50 -1.92
N ASN A 158 -0.91 -17.28 -1.08
CA ASN A 158 -0.34 -18.48 -0.48
C ASN A 158 0.14 -19.49 -1.55
N ASP A 159 -0.66 -19.75 -2.58
CA ASP A 159 -0.34 -20.73 -3.63
C ASP A 159 -0.55 -20.18 -5.06
N PHE A 160 -1.21 -19.03 -5.20
CA PHE A 160 -1.66 -18.45 -6.46
C PHE A 160 -2.55 -19.41 -7.27
N VAL A 161 -3.23 -20.35 -6.61
CA VAL A 161 -4.12 -21.30 -7.27
C VAL A 161 -5.52 -20.71 -7.36
N LEU A 162 -6.01 -20.60 -8.61
CA LEU A 162 -7.33 -20.05 -8.89
C LEU A 162 -8.42 -20.97 -8.35
N ASN A 163 -9.00 -20.58 -7.22
CA ASN A 163 -10.17 -21.22 -6.63
C ASN A 163 -11.37 -20.26 -6.65
N ARG A 164 -12.55 -20.76 -7.03
CA ARG A 164 -13.82 -20.00 -7.08
C ARG A 164 -14.13 -19.27 -5.77
N LYS A 165 -13.67 -19.80 -4.62
CA LYS A 165 -13.90 -19.17 -3.31
C LYS A 165 -13.36 -17.74 -3.22
N TYR A 166 -12.20 -17.45 -3.83
CA TYR A 166 -11.56 -16.14 -3.76
C TYR A 166 -12.31 -15.03 -4.53
N PHE A 167 -13.28 -15.42 -5.35
CA PHE A 167 -14.12 -14.51 -6.14
C PHE A 167 -15.52 -14.33 -5.54
N SER A 168 -15.84 -15.01 -4.44
CA SER A 168 -17.20 -15.03 -3.88
C SER A 168 -17.39 -14.02 -2.75
N ILE A 169 -18.46 -13.23 -2.81
CA ILE A 169 -18.89 -12.35 -1.72
C ILE A 169 -19.22 -13.15 -0.45
N LEU A 170 -19.74 -14.37 -0.59
CA LEU A 170 -20.02 -15.24 0.55
C LEU A 170 -18.73 -15.64 1.28
N PHE A 171 -17.63 -15.79 0.55
CA PHE A 171 -16.32 -16.06 1.16
C PHE A 171 -15.83 -14.85 1.96
N LEU A 172 -16.03 -13.63 1.46
CA LEU A 172 -15.73 -12.40 2.20
C LEU A 172 -16.47 -12.33 3.54
N LEU A 173 -17.77 -12.65 3.57
CA LEU A 173 -18.53 -12.66 4.82
C LEU A 173 -17.96 -13.66 5.84
N LYS A 174 -17.55 -14.86 5.39
CA LYS A 174 -16.89 -15.86 6.25
C LYS A 174 -15.53 -15.36 6.77
N VAL A 175 -14.77 -14.68 5.92
CA VAL A 175 -13.47 -14.08 6.30
C VAL A 175 -13.69 -13.01 7.36
N ILE A 176 -14.67 -12.12 7.17
CA ILE A 176 -15.03 -11.07 8.13
C ILE A 176 -15.39 -11.71 9.48
N ASP A 177 -16.35 -12.62 9.50
CA ASP A 177 -16.85 -13.27 10.72
C ASP A 177 -15.71 -13.85 11.58
N LYS A 178 -14.80 -14.59 10.97
CA LYS A 178 -13.71 -15.24 11.71
C LYS A 178 -12.56 -14.32 12.09
N THR A 179 -12.31 -13.26 11.31
CA THR A 179 -11.10 -12.45 11.47
C THR A 179 -11.33 -11.04 12.01
N PHE A 180 -12.59 -10.60 12.17
CA PHE A 180 -12.96 -9.24 12.56
C PHE A 180 -12.11 -8.65 13.69
N LEU A 181 -12.11 -9.30 14.87
CA LEU A 181 -11.38 -8.80 16.03
C LEU A 181 -9.85 -8.79 15.83
N SER A 182 -9.32 -9.79 15.12
CA SER A 182 -7.88 -9.86 14.82
C SER A 182 -7.45 -8.80 13.82
N MET A 183 -8.30 -8.51 12.83
CA MET A 183 -8.10 -7.46 11.85
C MET A 183 -8.08 -6.08 12.53
N ILE A 184 -9.06 -5.78 13.38
CA ILE A 184 -9.11 -4.51 14.13
C ILE A 184 -7.87 -4.34 14.99
N ASN A 185 -7.47 -5.39 15.72
CA ASN A 185 -6.28 -5.34 16.56
C ASN A 185 -5.00 -5.11 15.73
N LEU A 186 -4.88 -5.74 14.57
CA LEU A 186 -3.76 -5.52 13.66
C LEU A 186 -3.73 -4.08 13.13
N ILE A 187 -4.87 -3.56 12.67
CA ILE A 187 -4.99 -2.17 12.20
C ILE A 187 -4.58 -1.19 13.30
N ALA A 188 -5.12 -1.34 14.51
CA ALA A 188 -4.78 -0.46 15.63
C ALA A 188 -3.29 -0.49 15.96
N GLN A 189 -2.66 -1.68 16.01
CA GLN A 189 -1.24 -1.80 16.28
C GLN A 189 -0.37 -1.18 15.17
N THR A 190 -0.74 -1.36 13.90
CA THR A 190 -0.03 -0.75 12.76
C THR A 190 -0.14 0.77 12.79
N ILE A 191 -1.33 1.32 13.11
CA ILE A 191 -1.52 2.77 13.27
C ILE A 191 -0.61 3.30 14.38
N ILE A 192 -0.60 2.67 15.56
CA ILE A 192 0.21 3.11 16.71
C ILE A 192 1.70 3.19 16.34
N ILE A 193 2.23 2.20 15.63
CA ILE A 193 3.63 2.18 15.20
C ILE A 193 3.90 3.26 14.14
N GLY A 194 2.93 3.56 13.29
CA GLY A 194 3.03 4.61 12.27
C GLY A 194 3.04 6.04 12.81
N ILE A 195 2.60 6.29 14.05
CA ILE A 195 2.54 7.65 14.63
C ILE A 195 3.92 8.30 14.68
N LEU A 196 4.93 7.61 15.22
CA LEU A 196 6.24 8.20 15.47
C LEU A 196 6.98 8.58 14.17
N PRO A 197 7.06 7.70 13.14
CA PRO A 197 7.58 8.09 11.83
C PRO A 197 6.82 9.27 11.18
N THR A 198 5.50 9.30 11.33
CA THR A 198 4.66 10.39 10.80
C THR A 198 4.99 11.72 11.47
N LEU A 199 5.19 11.73 12.79
CA LEU A 199 5.61 12.94 13.52
C LEU A 199 6.98 13.45 13.04
N ILE A 200 7.94 12.54 12.84
CA ILE A 200 9.27 12.89 12.32
C ILE A 200 9.15 13.57 10.95
N ILE A 201 8.41 12.96 10.02
CA ILE A 201 8.22 13.51 8.68
C ILE A 201 7.48 14.85 8.74
N SER A 202 6.47 14.97 9.59
CA SER A 202 5.76 16.24 9.78
C SER A 202 6.70 17.35 10.26
N GLY A 203 7.69 17.01 11.10
CA GLY A 203 8.76 17.90 11.53
C GLY A 203 9.65 18.34 10.37
N ILE A 204 10.08 17.41 9.52
CA ILE A 204 10.89 17.70 8.31
C ILE A 204 10.14 18.66 7.37
N ILE A 205 8.86 18.38 7.11
CA ILE A 205 8.02 19.21 6.23
C ILE A 205 7.81 20.60 6.83
N LYS A 206 7.50 20.70 8.14
CA LYS A 206 7.38 21.99 8.83
C LYS A 206 8.68 22.79 8.78
N TYR A 207 9.81 22.15 9.05
CA TYR A 207 11.12 22.78 8.98
C TYR A 207 11.44 23.29 7.57
N SER A 208 11.07 22.55 6.52
CA SER A 208 11.25 22.98 5.13
C SER A 208 10.61 24.34 4.83
N ASN A 209 9.48 24.66 5.47
CA ASN A 209 8.78 25.94 5.27
C ASN A 209 9.52 27.14 5.88
N SER A 210 10.43 26.89 6.82
CA SER A 210 11.26 27.93 7.45
C SER A 210 12.59 28.17 6.72
N VAL A 211 12.94 27.32 5.75
CA VAL A 211 14.18 27.43 4.99
C VAL A 211 14.01 28.45 3.86
N LYS A 212 14.91 29.44 3.80
CA LYS A 212 14.88 30.53 2.80
C LYS A 212 15.42 30.13 1.43
N TYR A 213 16.35 29.16 1.38
CA TYR A 213 16.93 28.68 0.12
C TYR A 213 15.98 27.70 -0.56
N THR A 214 15.47 28.08 -1.73
CA THR A 214 14.46 27.33 -2.49
C THR A 214 14.90 25.90 -2.83
N SER A 215 16.16 25.70 -3.19
CA SER A 215 16.73 24.37 -3.50
C SER A 215 16.76 23.43 -2.30
N ILE A 216 17.09 23.95 -1.11
CA ILE A 216 17.13 23.19 0.14
C ILE A 216 15.69 22.91 0.61
N GLN A 217 14.82 23.90 0.52
CA GLN A 217 13.39 23.75 0.81
C GLN A 217 12.76 22.64 -0.04
N LEU A 218 13.00 22.64 -1.36
CA LEU A 218 12.52 21.61 -2.27
C LEU A 218 13.07 20.23 -1.92
N SER A 219 14.38 20.12 -1.70
CA SER A 219 15.04 18.87 -1.31
C SER A 219 14.45 18.27 -0.03
N LEU A 220 14.16 19.11 0.97
CA LEU A 220 13.55 18.67 2.22
C LEU A 220 12.10 18.20 2.03
N ARG A 221 11.32 18.89 1.20
CA ARG A 221 9.94 18.49 0.88
C ARG A 221 9.89 17.15 0.14
N LEU A 222 10.69 17.01 -0.91
CA LEU A 222 10.80 15.76 -1.68
C LEU A 222 11.34 14.62 -0.82
N GLY A 223 12.41 14.86 -0.04
CA GLY A 223 12.95 13.88 0.90
C GLY A 223 11.91 13.42 1.92
N GLY A 224 11.11 14.36 2.45
CA GLY A 224 9.98 14.05 3.34
C GLY A 224 8.92 13.17 2.70
N ILE A 225 8.50 13.45 1.46
CA ILE A 225 7.53 12.60 0.74
C ILE A 225 8.13 11.22 0.46
N CYS A 226 9.36 11.13 -0.05
CA CYS A 226 10.01 9.84 -0.33
C CYS A 226 10.11 8.96 0.91
N LEU A 227 10.50 9.55 2.05
CA LEU A 227 10.51 8.87 3.35
C LEU A 227 9.11 8.44 3.78
N SER A 228 8.08 9.27 3.53
CA SER A 228 6.68 8.92 3.84
C SER A 228 6.23 7.67 3.09
N VAL A 229 6.43 7.65 1.77
CA VAL A 229 6.00 6.53 0.92
C VAL A 229 6.77 5.27 1.29
N TYR A 230 8.08 5.37 1.56
CA TYR A 230 8.87 4.24 2.04
C TYR A 230 8.36 3.71 3.37
N ILE A 231 8.13 4.56 4.37
CA ILE A 231 7.61 4.15 5.68
C ILE A 231 6.24 3.49 5.54
N LEU A 232 5.34 4.06 4.73
CA LEU A 232 4.04 3.45 4.43
C LEU A 232 4.19 2.07 3.79
N TYR A 233 5.14 1.89 2.88
CA TYR A 233 5.42 0.61 2.26
C TYR A 233 5.94 -0.43 3.27
N ILE A 234 6.82 -0.04 4.18
CA ILE A 234 7.29 -0.91 5.27
C ILE A 234 6.13 -1.29 6.20
N LEU A 235 5.28 -0.33 6.58
CA LEU A 235 4.09 -0.61 7.38
C LEU A 235 3.11 -1.55 6.66
N LEU A 236 3.01 -1.46 5.33
CA LEU A 236 2.19 -2.35 4.52
C LEU A 236 2.76 -3.78 4.48
N LEU A 237 4.09 -3.95 4.37
CA LEU A 237 4.75 -5.24 4.50
C LEU A 237 4.51 -5.85 5.88
N VAL A 238 4.70 -5.06 6.94
CA VAL A 238 4.42 -5.47 8.32
C VAL A 238 2.95 -5.89 8.50
N PHE A 239 2.02 -5.11 7.94
CA PHE A 239 0.59 -5.40 7.98
C PHE A 239 0.30 -6.73 7.27
N ASN A 240 0.85 -6.94 6.08
CA ASN A 240 0.67 -8.19 5.32
C ASN A 240 1.26 -9.41 6.03
N LEU A 241 2.40 -9.28 6.73
CA LEU A 241 2.92 -10.36 7.58
C LEU A 241 1.93 -10.69 8.71
N GLY A 242 1.28 -9.67 9.28
CA GLY A 242 0.19 -9.86 10.23
C GLY A 242 -1.01 -10.58 9.62
N LEU A 243 -1.40 -10.23 8.38
CA LEU A 243 -2.49 -10.90 7.65
C LEU A 243 -2.18 -12.37 7.40
N VAL A 244 -0.94 -12.70 7.00
CA VAL A 244 -0.46 -14.09 6.84
C VAL A 244 -0.67 -14.87 8.15
N LYS A 245 -0.20 -14.31 9.28
CA LYS A 245 -0.36 -14.95 10.59
C LYS A 245 -1.82 -15.09 11.02
N ILE A 246 -2.70 -14.15 10.66
CA ILE A 246 -4.15 -14.27 10.90
C ILE A 246 -4.73 -15.42 10.06
N SER A 247 -4.38 -15.48 8.77
CA SER A 247 -4.88 -16.55 7.88
C SER A 247 -4.45 -17.94 8.33
N GLU A 248 -3.18 -18.13 8.71
CA GLU A 248 -2.68 -19.41 9.19
C GLU A 248 -3.32 -19.85 10.51
N ASN A 249 -3.78 -18.91 11.33
CA ASN A 249 -4.36 -19.24 12.63
C ASN A 249 -5.88 -19.41 12.57
N LYS A 250 -6.57 -18.72 11.66
CA LYS A 250 -8.03 -18.60 11.69
C LYS A 250 -8.74 -19.10 10.43
N LEU A 251 -8.02 -19.27 9.33
CA LEU A 251 -8.60 -19.54 8.01
C LEU A 251 -8.07 -20.81 7.36
N LYS A 252 -7.28 -21.65 8.06
CA LYS A 252 -6.73 -22.91 7.53
C LYS A 252 -7.77 -23.90 7.01
N GLU A 253 -9.01 -23.82 7.47
CA GLU A 253 -10.05 -24.85 7.25
C GLU A 253 -11.23 -24.36 6.38
N ILE A 254 -11.06 -23.31 5.58
CA ILE A 254 -12.15 -22.65 4.81
C ILE A 254 -11.71 -22.33 3.39
#